data_AF-A0A929UP60-F1
#
_entry.id   AF-A0A929UP60-F1
#
_cell.length_a   1.000
_cell.length_b   1.000
_cell.length_c   1.000
_cell.angle_alpha   90.00
_cell.angle_beta   90.00
_cell.angle_gamma   90.00
#
_symmetry.space_group_name_H-M   'P 1'
#
loop_
_entity.id
_entity.type
_entity.pdbx_description
1 polymer ?
#
loop_
_entity_poly.entity_id
_entity_poly.type
_entity_poly.pdbx_seq_one_letter_code
_entity_poly.pdbx_strand_id
1 'polypeptide(L)' 'MSRILIIEEEEAIADLEKDYLELSDFDVTIEHDGEEGLKQALSGDYG' A
#
# COMPACT_ATOMS: atom_id res chain seq x y z
N MET A 1 2.36 4.95 -13.74
CA MET A 1 3.13 4.72 -12.50
C MET A 1 2.62 3.41 -11.94
N SER A 2 3.53 2.53 -11.52
CA SER A 2 3.13 1.30 -10.87
C SER A 2 2.54 1.64 -9.50
N ARG A 3 1.37 1.06 -9.19
CA ARG A 3 0.67 1.27 -7.93
C ARG A 3 0.97 0.13 -6.97
N ILE A 4 1.28 0.45 -5.73
CA ILE A 4 1.53 -0.52 -4.67
C ILE A 4 0.48 -0.34 -3.57
N LEU A 5 -0.06 -1.45 -3.10
CA LEU A 5 -0.92 -1.51 -1.92
C LEU A 5 -0.11 -2.16 -0.79
N ILE A 6 0.06 -1.43 0.31
CA ILE A 6 0.62 -1.95 1.57
C ILE A 6 -0.54 -2.33 2.47
N ILE A 7 -0.46 -3.52 3.07
CA ILE A 7 -1.40 -3.98 4.11
C ILE A 7 -0.59 -4.22 5.38
N GLU A 8 -0.65 -3.29 6.32
CA GLU A 8 0.19 -3.26 7.52
C GLU A 8 -0.57 -2.64 8.69
N GLU A 9 -0.61 -3.32 9.84
CA GLU A 9 -1.39 -2.89 11.02
C GLU A 9 -0.69 -1.79 11.81
N GLU A 10 0.64 -1.70 11.75
CA GLU A 10 1.43 -0.70 12.46
C GLU A 10 1.69 0.53 11.57
N GLU A 11 1.05 1.66 11.92
CA GLU A 11 1.16 2.94 11.18
C GLU A 11 2.62 3.38 10.95
N ALA A 12 3.47 3.25 11.97
CA ALA A 12 4.87 3.64 11.88
C ALA A 12 5.68 2.79 10.88
N ILE A 13 5.31 1.52 10.70
CA ILE A 13 5.95 0.64 9.72
C ILE A 13 5.41 0.96 8.32
N ALA A 14 4.09 1.11 8.19
CA ALA A 14 3.44 1.43 6.92
C ALA A 14 3.95 2.75 6.31
N ASP A 15 4.12 3.79 7.14
CA ASP A 15 4.67 5.08 6.71
C ASP A 15 6.13 4.95 6.24
N LEU A 16 6.95 4.17 6.95
CA LEU A 16 8.35 3.96 6.58
C LEU A 16 8.49 3.20 5.25
N GLU A 17 7.66 2.19 5.02
CA GLU A 17 7.62 1.46 3.75
C GLU A 17 7.10 2.33 2.60
N LYS A 18 6.07 3.13 2.84
CA LYS A 18 5.53 4.08 1.88
C LYS A 18 6.58 5.10 1.46
N ASP A 19 7.24 5.74 2.42
CA ASP A 19 8.30 6.72 2.14
C ASP A 19 9.39 6.11 1.24
N TYR A 20 9.82 4.87 1.52
CA TYR A 20 10.83 4.18 0.72
C TYR A 20 10.38 3.91 -0.72
N LEU A 21 9.12 3.54 -0.92
CA LEU A 21 8.56 3.24 -2.23
C LEU A 21 8.22 4.52 -3.03
N GLU A 22 7.74 5.57 -2.39
CA GLU A 22 7.50 6.87 -3.04
C GLU A 22 8.81 7.51 -3.51
N LEU A 23 9.91 7.33 -2.77
CA LEU A 23 11.27 7.70 -3.24
C LEU A 23 11.70 6.97 -4.51
N SER A 24 11.07 5.82 -4.80
CA SER A 24 11.29 5.01 -6.00
C SER A 24 10.24 5.26 -7.10
N ASP A 25 9.52 6.39 -7.04
CA ASP A 25 8.49 6.82 -8.00
C ASP A 25 7.26 5.88 -8.11
N PHE A 26 6.95 5.13 -7.06
CA PHE A 26 5.70 4.37 -6.95
C PHE A 26 4.56 5.20 -6.35
N ASP A 27 3.33 4.90 -6.76
CA ASP A 27 2.10 5.44 -6.16
C ASP A 27 1.61 4.43 -5.11
N VAL A 28 1.58 4.83 -3.84
CA VAL A 28 1.43 3.90 -2.71
C VAL A 28 0.16 4.20 -1.90
N THR A 29 -0.67 3.17 -1.74
CA THR A 29 -1.83 3.16 -0.84
C THR A 29 -1.53 2.28 0.38
N ILE A 30 -2.00 2.68 1.56
CA ILE A 30 -1.89 1.90 2.80
C ILE A 30 -3.30 1.49 3.25
N GLU A 31 -3.46 0.25 3.65
CA GLU A 31 -4.62 -0.25 4.41
C GLU A 31 -4.12 -0.93 5.69
N HIS A 32 -4.83 -0.70 6.81
CA HIS A 32 -4.45 -1.28 8.12
C HIS A 32 -5.27 -2.53 8.48
N ASP A 33 -6.25 -2.86 7.65
CA ASP A 33 -7.13 -4.02 7.84
C ASP A 33 -7.00 -4.98 6.65
N GLY A 34 -6.87 -6.27 6.96
CA GLY A 34 -6.69 -7.30 5.94
C GLY A 34 -7.91 -7.51 5.05
N GLU A 35 -9.13 -7.29 5.54
CA GLU A 35 -10.33 -7.42 4.71
C GLU A 35 -10.46 -6.24 3.74
N GLU A 36 -10.20 -5.01 4.20
CA GLU A 36 -10.16 -3.83 3.33
C GLU A 36 -9.01 -3.92 2.31
N GLY A 37 -7.82 -4.35 2.75
CA GLY A 37 -6.69 -4.62 1.86
C GLY A 37 -7.01 -5.67 0.79
N LEU A 38 -7.72 -6.75 1.15
CA LEU A 38 -8.17 -7.75 0.18
C LEU A 38 -9.16 -7.16 -0.83
N LYS A 39 -10.14 -6.36 -0.39
CA LYS A 39 -11.10 -5.70 -1.29
C LYS A 39 -10.39 -4.78 -2.27
N GLN A 40 -9.43 -3.99 -1.80
CA GLN A 40 -8.63 -3.08 -2.61
C GLN A 40 -7.75 -3.85 -3.61
N ALA A 41 -7.08 -4.92 -3.20
CA ALA A 41 -6.26 -5.74 -4.09
C ALA A 41 -7.09 -6.35 -5.24
N LEU A 42 -8.35 -6.73 -4.96
CA LEU A 42 -9.26 -7.31 -5.95
C LEU A 42 -9.90 -6.29 -6.91
N SER A 43 -9.74 -4.97 -6.67
CA SER A 43 -10.24 -3.92 -7.57
C SER A 43 -9.57 -3.94 -8.95
N GLY A 44 -8.37 -4.51 -9.06
CA GLY A 44 -7.55 -4.49 -10.26
C GLY A 44 -6.75 -3.20 -10.46
N ASP A 45 -6.75 -2.29 -9.47
CA ASP A 45 -5.99 -1.03 -9.51
C ASP A 45 -4.49 -1.20 -9.20
N TYR A 46 -4.06 -2.36 -8.71
CA TYR A 46 -2.69 -2.65 -8.28
C TYR A 46 -2.13 -3.82 -9.13
N GLY A 47 -0.97 -3.62 -9.78
CA GLY A 47 -0.36 -4.60 -10.70
C GLY A 47 0.93 -4.13 -11.36
#